data_AF-A0A0A0M413-F1
#
_entry.id   AF-A0A0A0M413-F1
#
_cell.length_a   1.000
_cell.length_b   1.000
_cell.length_c   1.000
_cell.angle_alpha   90.00
_cell.angle_beta   90.00
_cell.angle_gamma   90.00
#
_symmetry.space_group_name_H-M   'P 1'
#
loop_
_entity.id
_entity.type
_entity.pdbx_description
1 polymer ?
#
loop_
_entity_poly.entity_id
_entity_poly.type
_entity_poly.pdbx_seq_one_letter_code
_entity_poly.pdbx_strand_id
1 'polypeptide(L)' 'MPFYSTKRNGTGLGLALAREIAEAHGGRIAVLNRDGGGLCVSLVLAD' A
#
# COMPACT_ATOMS: atom_id res chain seq x y z
N MET A 1 -0.35 4.81 15.69
CA MET A 1 0.46 3.58 15.56
C MET A 1 0.91 3.45 14.11
N PRO A 2 2.20 3.23 13.81
CA PRO A 2 2.71 3.34 12.44
C PRO A 2 2.36 2.16 11.51
N PHE A 3 1.90 1.02 12.05
CA PHE A 3 1.55 -0.17 11.26
C PHE A 3 0.28 -0.84 11.81
N TYR A 4 -0.56 -1.38 10.92
CA TYR A 4 -1.83 -1.99 11.29
C TYR A 4 -2.13 -3.22 10.42
N SER A 5 -2.67 -4.27 11.04
CA SER A 5 -3.17 -5.45 10.34
C SER A 5 -4.49 -5.91 10.91
N THR A 6 -5.38 -6.35 10.04
CA THR A 6 -6.62 -7.04 10.41
C THR A 6 -6.43 -8.55 10.59
N LYS A 7 -5.24 -9.09 10.30
CA LYS A 7 -4.92 -10.53 10.44
C LYS A 7 -4.31 -10.81 11.81
N ARG A 8 -4.70 -11.93 12.44
CA ARG A 8 -4.25 -12.36 13.78
C ARG A 8 -2.73 -12.38 13.97
N ASN A 9 -1.99 -12.77 12.94
CA ASN A 9 -0.53 -12.83 12.92
C ASN A 9 0.07 -11.88 11.86
N GLY A 10 -0.68 -10.86 11.43
CA GLY A 10 -0.22 -9.91 10.42
C GLY A 10 0.56 -8.76 11.05
N THR A 11 1.74 -8.46 10.52
CA THR A 11 2.59 -7.36 11.01
C THR A 11 2.12 -5.97 10.57
N GLY A 12 1.33 -5.89 9.48
CA GLY A 12 0.88 -4.62 8.92
C GLY A 12 1.96 -3.87 8.14
N LEU A 13 3.12 -4.49 7.88
CA LEU A 13 4.27 -3.83 7.25
C LEU A 13 4.18 -3.76 5.72
N GLY A 14 3.43 -4.66 5.07
CA GLY A 14 3.49 -4.83 3.61
C GLY A 14 3.20 -3.56 2.81
N LEU A 15 2.12 -2.84 3.12
CA LEU A 15 1.77 -1.59 2.42
C LEU A 15 2.68 -0.43 2.80
N ALA A 16 3.23 -0.42 4.02
CA ALA A 16 4.19 0.59 4.42
C ALA A 16 5.50 0.43 3.64
N LEU A 17 6.03 -0.79 3.56
CA LEU A 17 7.22 -1.11 2.79
C LEU A 17 7.02 -0.86 1.29
N ALA A 18 5.86 -1.24 0.74
CA ALA A 18 5.57 -0.97 -0.67
C ALA A 18 5.58 0.54 -0.97
N ARG A 19 5.04 1.36 -0.07
CA ARG A 19 5.05 2.82 -0.22
C ARG A 19 6.48 3.36 -0.16
N GLU A 20 7.26 2.96 0.82
CA GLU A 20 8.67 3.36 0.96
C GLU A 20 9.49 3.00 -0.30
N ILE A 21 9.29 1.79 -0.84
CA ILE A 21 9.95 1.35 -2.08
C ILE A 21 9.51 2.22 -3.25
N ALA A 22 8.21 2.47 -3.42
CA ALA A 22 7.71 3.30 -4.52
C ALA A 22 8.28 4.73 -4.44
N GLU A 23 8.27 5.34 -3.26
CA GLU A 23 8.81 6.68 -3.01
C GLU A 23 10.33 6.74 -3.30
N ALA A 24 11.08 5.70 -2.94
CA ALA A 24 12.50 5.59 -3.25
C ALA A 24 12.79 5.55 -4.77
N HIS A 25 11.82 5.14 -5.59
CA HIS A 25 11.90 5.16 -7.05
C HIS A 25 11.22 6.41 -7.66
N GLY A 26 10.97 7.45 -6.87
CA GLY A 26 10.28 8.67 -7.33
C GLY A 26 8.80 8.43 -7.70
N GLY A 27 8.27 7.26 -7.37
CA GLY A 27 6.92 6.83 -7.66
C GLY A 27 5.93 7.14 -6.55
N ARG A 28 4.73 6.56 -6.68
CA ARG A 28 3.64 6.70 -5.70
C ARG A 28 2.75 5.47 -5.66
N ILE A 29 2.14 5.23 -4.50
CA ILE A 29 1.08 4.23 -4.31
C ILE A 29 -0.22 4.93 -3.89
N ALA A 30 -1.33 4.56 -4.53
CA ALA A 30 -2.68 4.93 -4.13
C ALA A 30 -3.48 3.69 -3.74
N VAL A 31 -4.29 3.80 -2.70
CA VAL A 31 -5.13 2.73 -2.17
C VAL A 31 -6.55 3.24 -2.03
N LEU A 32 -7.50 2.56 -2.66
CA LEU A 32 -8.89 3.01 -2.81
C LEU A 32 -9.83 1.83 -2.62
N ASN A 33 -11.03 2.07 -2.10
CA ASN A 33 -12.11 1.10 -2.21
C ASN A 33 -12.62 1.11 -3.65
N ARG A 34 -12.92 -0.08 -4.20
CA ARG A 34 -13.54 -0.20 -5.52
C ARG A 34 -15.07 -0.16 -5.40
N ASP A 35 -15.72 0.41 -6.41
CA ASP A 35 -17.16 0.23 -6.59
C ASP A 35 -17.50 -1.27 -6.66
N GLY A 36 -18.53 -1.69 -5.92
CA GLY A 36 -18.87 -3.10 -5.74
C GLY A 36 -18.01 -3.86 -4.72
N GLY A 37 -17.14 -3.17 -3.99
CA GLY A 37 -16.36 -3.73 -2.89
C GLY A 37 -15.00 -4.29 -3.31
N GLY A 38 -14.17 -4.53 -2.28
CA GLY A 38 -12.77 -4.90 -2.44
C GLY A 38 -11.83 -3.70 -2.49
N LEU A 39 -10.57 -3.99 -2.79
CA LEU A 39 -9.46 -3.04 -2.74
C LEU A 39 -8.89 -2.82 -4.14
N CYS A 40 -8.70 -1.56 -4.52
CA CYS A 40 -7.90 -1.16 -5.66
C CYS A 40 -6.58 -0.56 -5.17
N VAL A 41 -5.47 -1.01 -5.74
CA VAL A 41 -4.14 -0.46 -5.48
C VAL A 41 -3.53 -0.06 -6.81
N SER A 42 -3.07 1.19 -6.91
CA SER A 42 -2.38 1.69 -8.09
C SER A 42 -0.95 2.08 -7.71
N LEU A 43 0.02 1.61 -8.49
CA LEU A 43 1.44 1.92 -8.36
C LEU A 43 1.89 2.64 -9.63
N VAL A 44 2.58 3.76 -9.46
CA VAL A 44 3.24 4.49 -10.54
C VAL A 44 4.71 4.61 -10.16
N LEU A 45 5.62 4.35 -11.09
CA LEU A 45 7.06 4.58 -10.95
C LEU A 45 7.45 5.75 -11.87
N ALA A 46 8.47 6.51 -11.47
CA ALA A 46 9.08 7.48 -12.39
C ALA A 46 9.89 6.72 -13.46
N ASP A 47 10.00 7.32 -14.65
CA ASP A 47 10.87 6.85 -15.73
C ASP A 47 12.36 7.05 -15.41
#